data_AF-F4XF03-F1
#
_entry.id   AF-F4XF03-F1
#
_cell.length_a   1.000
_cell.length_b   1.000
_cell.length_c   1.000
_cell.angle_alpha   90.00
_cell.angle_beta   90.00
_cell.angle_gamma   90.00
#
_symmetry.space_group_name_H-M   'P 1'
#
loop_
_entity.id
_entity.type
_entity.pdbx_description
1 polymer ?
#
loop_
_entity_poly.entity_id
_entity_poly.type
_entity_poly.pdbx_seq_one_letter_code
_entity_poly.pdbx_strand_id
1 'polypeptide(L)'
;MASNYTEHYGLCQWDAADQVLREEFNQDNKKIDGALATIPQLVFGSYVGNGSATRKIELDFTPSVLFVVAKDGMTFREINGSSQFCGGLVFKDKPALDVYRDRMILEICENGFHVAYNVDNSLYLYTNEPDMKYHYIALR
;
A
#
# COMPACT_ATOMS: atom_id res chain seq x y z
N MET A 1 -25.04 23.29 18.27
CA MET A 1 -23.97 22.39 17.80
C MET A 1 -24.21 22.17 16.32
N ALA A 2 -23.18 21.96 15.52
CA ALA A 2 -23.36 21.67 14.09
C ALA A 2 -24.31 20.48 13.91
N SER A 3 -25.24 20.60 12.97
CA SER A 3 -26.28 19.62 12.71
C SER A 3 -25.87 18.59 11.66
N ASN A 4 -24.86 18.91 10.85
CA ASN A 4 -24.33 18.06 9.77
C ASN A 4 -22.80 18.10 9.71
N TYR A 5 -22.22 17.22 8.88
CA TYR A 5 -20.77 17.11 8.69
C TYR A 5 -20.40 16.82 7.23
N THR A 6 -19.20 17.19 6.81
CA THR A 6 -18.65 16.83 5.48
C THR A 6 -18.33 15.34 5.38
N GLU A 7 -18.23 14.83 4.15
CA GLU A 7 -18.17 13.39 3.87
C GLU A 7 -16.81 12.76 4.23
N HIS A 8 -15.69 13.44 3.95
CA HIS A 8 -14.38 12.79 4.03
C HIS A 8 -13.72 12.90 5.41
N TYR A 9 -13.83 14.06 6.07
CA TYR A 9 -13.17 14.37 7.33
C TYR A 9 -14.12 14.86 8.42
N GLY A 10 -15.43 14.88 8.17
CA GLY A 10 -16.42 15.19 9.19
C GLY A 10 -16.33 16.62 9.72
N LEU A 11 -16.05 17.60 8.87
CA LEU A 11 -16.01 19.02 9.24
C LEU A 11 -17.43 19.56 9.45
N CYS A 12 -17.60 20.41 10.45
CA CYS A 12 -18.91 20.93 10.86
C CYS A 12 -19.67 21.62 9.72
N GLN A 13 -20.95 21.33 9.58
CA GLN A 13 -21.90 21.99 8.67
C GLN A 13 -23.14 22.43 9.46
N TRP A 14 -23.58 23.66 9.23
CA TRP A 14 -24.77 24.23 9.87
C TRP A 14 -25.92 24.31 8.87
N ASP A 15 -27.09 23.81 9.24
CA ASP A 15 -28.30 23.85 8.42
C ASP A 15 -28.95 25.24 8.46
N ALA A 16 -29.85 25.53 7.53
CA ALA A 16 -30.62 26.77 7.49
C ALA A 16 -31.52 26.96 8.73
N ALA A 17 -31.89 25.86 9.41
CA ALA A 17 -32.65 25.89 10.64
C ALA A 17 -31.79 26.17 11.90
N ASP A 18 -30.46 26.17 11.79
CA ASP A 18 -29.58 26.46 12.92
C ASP A 18 -29.61 27.96 13.27
N GLN A 19 -29.35 28.27 14.55
CA GLN A 19 -29.36 29.65 15.06
C GLN A 19 -28.36 30.58 14.36
N VAL A 20 -27.32 30.01 13.73
CA VAL A 20 -26.28 30.76 13.01
C VAL A 20 -26.05 30.11 11.65
N LEU A 21 -26.59 30.72 10.60
CA LEU A 21 -26.29 30.36 9.22
C LEU A 21 -24.90 30.89 8.83
N ARG A 22 -24.02 30.01 8.33
CA ARG A 22 -22.69 30.39 7.85
C ARG A 22 -22.39 29.74 6.51
N GLU A 23 -23.09 30.18 5.47
CA GLU A 23 -22.95 29.62 4.11
C GLU A 23 -21.49 29.62 3.64
N GLU A 24 -20.76 30.72 3.86
CA GLU A 24 -19.33 30.80 3.51
C GLU A 24 -18.49 29.78 4.29
N PHE A 25 -18.74 29.61 5.60
CA PHE A 25 -18.07 28.60 6.42
C PHE A 25 -18.34 27.18 5.95
N ASN A 26 -19.60 26.86 5.62
CA ASN A 26 -19.99 25.56 5.08
C ASN A 26 -19.32 25.28 3.73
N GLN A 27 -19.28 26.28 2.85
CA GLN A 27 -18.60 26.20 1.56
C GLN A 27 -17.10 26.00 1.73
N ASP A 28 -16.46 26.73 2.63
CA ASP A 28 -15.03 26.62 2.87
C ASP A 28 -14.67 25.29 3.52
N ASN A 29 -15.47 24.79 4.47
CA ASN A 29 -15.30 23.44 5.01
C ASN A 29 -15.46 22.38 3.92
N LYS A 30 -16.40 22.54 2.99
CA LYS A 30 -16.54 21.60 1.86
C LYS A 30 -15.31 21.65 0.94
N LYS A 31 -14.74 22.83 0.68
CA LYS A 31 -13.50 22.97 -0.10
C LYS A 31 -12.32 22.33 0.61
N ILE A 32 -12.16 22.56 1.92
CA ILE A 32 -11.10 21.99 2.72
C ILE A 32 -11.24 20.46 2.77
N ASP A 33 -12.44 19.95 3.02
CA ASP A 33 -12.72 18.51 3.05
C ASP A 33 -12.35 17.83 1.72
N GLY A 34 -12.78 18.42 0.60
CA GLY A 34 -12.41 17.94 -0.73
C GLY A 34 -10.91 18.02 -1.00
N ALA A 35 -10.24 19.11 -0.59
CA ALA A 35 -8.80 19.25 -0.75
C ALA A 35 -8.03 18.21 0.07
N LEU A 36 -8.43 17.98 1.32
CA LEU A 36 -7.83 16.97 2.19
C LEU A 36 -8.01 15.56 1.60
N ALA A 37 -9.16 15.28 0.99
CA ALA A 37 -9.43 13.99 0.36
C ALA A 37 -8.53 13.68 -0.85
N THR A 38 -7.89 14.71 -1.44
CA THR A 38 -6.91 14.52 -2.52
C THR A 38 -5.49 14.26 -2.03
N ILE A 39 -5.21 14.42 -0.73
CA ILE A 39 -3.88 14.22 -0.17
C ILE A 39 -3.61 12.70 -0.09
N PRO A 40 -2.58 12.19 -0.78
CA PRO A 40 -2.26 10.76 -0.75
C PRO A 40 -1.93 10.29 0.68
N GLN A 41 -2.62 9.24 1.16
CA GLN A 41 -2.37 8.67 2.48
C GLN A 41 -1.36 7.51 2.38
N LEU A 42 -0.16 7.73 2.88
CA LEU A 42 0.89 6.72 2.94
C LEU A 42 0.82 5.95 4.25
N VAL A 43 0.80 4.62 4.15
CA VAL A 43 0.85 3.68 5.26
C VAL A 43 2.21 2.99 5.25
N PHE A 44 2.87 3.00 6.40
CA PHE A 44 4.17 2.34 6.60
C PHE A 44 3.97 1.10 7.45
N GLY A 45 4.61 0.01 7.07
CA GLY A 45 4.58 -1.21 7.86
C GLY A 45 5.76 -2.12 7.60
N SER A 46 5.71 -3.29 8.23
CA SER A 46 6.72 -4.32 8.04
C SER A 46 6.11 -5.70 8.23
N TYR A 47 6.73 -6.70 7.65
CA TYR A 47 6.42 -8.10 7.91
C TYR A 47 7.71 -8.91 8.00
N VAL A 48 7.63 -10.08 8.64
CA VAL A 48 8.70 -11.07 8.65
C VAL A 48 8.29 -12.22 7.73
N GLY A 49 9.16 -12.58 6.81
CA GLY A 49 8.91 -13.67 5.87
C GLY A 49 8.86 -15.02 6.58
N ASN A 50 8.07 -15.94 6.04
CA ASN A 50 7.83 -17.26 6.62
C ASN A 50 8.17 -18.43 5.68
N GLY A 51 8.77 -18.16 4.52
CA GLY A 51 9.18 -19.17 3.54
C GLY A 51 8.03 -19.85 2.79
N SER A 52 6.77 -19.44 2.98
CA SER A 52 5.66 -19.96 2.18
C SER A 52 5.78 -19.49 0.72
N ALA A 53 5.48 -20.39 -0.23
CA ALA A 53 5.66 -20.11 -1.66
C ALA A 53 4.93 -18.86 -2.13
N THR A 54 3.71 -18.67 -1.63
CA THR A 54 2.93 -17.44 -1.77
C THR A 54 2.26 -17.15 -0.43
N ARG A 55 2.26 -15.89 -0.01
CA ARG A 55 1.61 -15.44 1.22
C ARG A 55 0.94 -14.09 1.00
N LYS A 56 -0.28 -13.93 1.49
CA LYS A 56 -0.93 -12.63 1.60
C LYS A 56 -0.51 -11.92 2.88
N ILE A 57 -0.17 -10.65 2.77
CA ILE A 57 -0.03 -9.72 3.89
C ILE A 57 -1.32 -8.90 3.96
N GLU A 58 -2.08 -9.09 5.05
CA GLU A 58 -3.37 -8.44 5.26
C GLU A 58 -3.20 -6.97 5.66
N LEU A 59 -4.05 -6.11 5.10
CA LEU A 59 -4.22 -4.70 5.41
C LEU A 59 -5.72 -4.42 5.59
N ASP A 60 -6.08 -3.33 6.27
CA ASP A 60 -7.47 -2.87 6.41
C ASP A 60 -7.98 -2.07 5.19
N PHE A 61 -7.23 -2.07 4.09
CA PHE A 61 -7.56 -1.41 2.82
C PHE A 61 -6.84 -2.12 1.65
N THR A 62 -7.28 -1.85 0.42
CA THR A 62 -6.61 -2.31 -0.80
C THR A 62 -5.68 -1.22 -1.32
N PRO A 63 -4.34 -1.42 -1.33
CA PRO A 63 -3.42 -0.40 -1.82
C PRO A 63 -3.62 -0.05 -3.29
N SER A 64 -3.34 1.20 -3.66
CA SER A 64 -3.24 1.63 -5.07
C SER A 64 -1.81 1.55 -5.60
N VAL A 65 -0.83 1.73 -4.71
CA VAL A 65 0.62 1.61 -4.94
C VAL A 65 1.25 0.91 -3.75
N LEU A 66 2.23 0.04 -3.99
CA LEU A 66 2.97 -0.66 -2.97
C LEU A 66 4.47 -0.67 -3.31
N PHE A 67 5.28 -0.28 -2.34
CA PHE A 67 6.74 -0.41 -2.39
C PHE A 67 7.21 -1.30 -1.25
N VAL A 68 7.96 -2.36 -1.55
CA VAL A 68 8.52 -3.30 -0.58
C VAL A 68 10.04 -3.33 -0.73
N VAL A 69 10.75 -3.34 0.40
CA VAL A 69 12.21 -3.50 0.47
C VAL A 69 12.59 -4.50 1.56
N ALA A 70 13.67 -5.24 1.35
CA ALA A 70 14.29 -6.05 2.40
C ALA A 70 14.94 -5.17 3.48
N LYS A 71 15.26 -5.74 4.64
CA LYS A 71 15.87 -5.02 5.78
C LYS A 71 17.17 -4.28 5.45
N ASP A 72 17.90 -4.74 4.44
CA ASP A 72 19.15 -4.16 3.95
C ASP A 72 18.91 -3.05 2.90
N GLY A 73 17.65 -2.70 2.62
CA GLY A 73 17.25 -1.67 1.67
C GLY A 73 17.21 -2.14 0.22
N MET A 74 17.45 -3.43 -0.04
CA MET A 74 17.51 -3.97 -1.39
C MET A 74 16.12 -4.37 -1.89
N THR A 75 15.91 -4.22 -3.20
CA THR A 75 14.77 -4.79 -3.94
C THR A 75 15.20 -5.86 -4.93
N PHE A 76 16.48 -5.83 -5.34
CA PHE A 76 17.07 -6.75 -6.29
C PHE A 76 18.56 -6.94 -5.96
N ARG A 77 19.05 -8.17 -6.11
CA ARG A 77 20.47 -8.52 -5.99
C ARG A 77 20.83 -9.56 -7.03
N GLU A 78 22.03 -9.47 -7.58
CA GLU A 78 22.61 -10.53 -8.39
C GLU A 78 23.79 -11.15 -7.65
N ILE A 79 23.78 -12.47 -7.49
CA ILE A 79 24.84 -13.22 -6.80
C ILE A 79 25.22 -14.42 -7.65
N ASN A 80 26.49 -14.52 -8.06
CA ASN A 80 27.00 -15.64 -8.86
C ASN A 80 26.14 -15.95 -10.11
N GLY A 81 25.66 -14.91 -10.81
CA GLY A 81 24.80 -15.06 -12.00
C GLY A 81 23.35 -15.44 -11.70
N SER A 82 22.94 -15.43 -10.43
CA SER A 82 21.57 -15.67 -9.99
C SER A 82 20.87 -14.37 -9.59
N SER A 83 19.72 -14.11 -10.20
CA SER A 83 18.85 -12.98 -9.87
C SER A 83 18.01 -13.28 -8.62
N GLN A 84 18.07 -12.37 -7.64
CA GLN A 84 17.35 -12.44 -6.38
C GLN A 84 16.42 -11.23 -6.25
N PHE A 85 15.11 -11.47 -6.25
CA PHE A 85 14.09 -10.45 -6.12
C PHE A 85 13.63 -10.38 -4.67
N CYS A 86 13.94 -9.30 -3.96
CA CYS A 86 13.69 -9.14 -2.52
C CYS A 86 12.77 -7.95 -2.16
N GLY A 87 12.16 -7.35 -3.18
CA GLY A 87 11.24 -6.24 -3.05
C GLY A 87 10.77 -5.76 -4.41
N GLY A 88 10.26 -4.53 -4.46
CA GLY A 88 9.81 -3.93 -5.71
C GLY A 88 8.76 -2.85 -5.51
N LEU A 89 8.48 -2.12 -6.59
CA LEU A 89 7.38 -1.16 -6.70
C LEU A 89 6.31 -1.76 -7.62
N VAL A 90 5.07 -1.80 -7.15
CA VAL A 90 3.92 -2.28 -7.93
C VAL A 90 2.76 -1.30 -7.82
N PHE A 91 1.94 -1.27 -8.88
CA PHE A 91 0.68 -0.56 -8.91
C PHE A 91 -0.46 -1.57 -8.94
N LYS A 92 -1.67 -1.13 -8.55
CA LYS A 92 -2.86 -1.94 -8.71
C LYS A 92 -2.99 -2.40 -10.18
N ASP A 93 -3.32 -3.67 -10.36
CA ASP A 93 -3.43 -4.34 -11.67
C ASP A 93 -2.13 -4.37 -12.51
N LYS A 94 -0.98 -4.08 -11.88
CA LYS A 94 0.36 -4.11 -12.50
C LYS A 94 1.36 -4.81 -11.57
N PRO A 95 1.30 -6.15 -11.48
CA PRO A 95 2.19 -6.92 -10.60
C PRO A 95 3.64 -6.86 -11.05
N ALA A 96 4.57 -7.10 -10.11
CA ALA A 96 5.97 -7.35 -10.43
C ALA A 96 6.15 -8.84 -10.73
N LEU A 97 6.63 -9.13 -11.94
CA LEU A 97 6.82 -10.49 -12.45
C LEU A 97 8.30 -10.70 -12.85
N ASP A 98 8.81 -11.92 -12.69
CA ASP A 98 10.04 -12.33 -13.39
C ASP A 98 9.75 -12.43 -14.89
N VAL A 99 10.35 -11.52 -15.68
CA VAL A 99 10.14 -11.37 -17.13
C VAL A 99 10.39 -12.67 -17.90
N TYR A 100 11.28 -13.54 -17.42
CA TYR A 100 11.66 -14.75 -18.14
C TYR A 100 10.74 -15.94 -17.89
N ARG A 101 10.07 -15.99 -16.73
CA ARG A 101 9.33 -17.19 -16.27
C ARG A 101 7.90 -16.91 -15.86
N ASP A 102 7.44 -15.66 -15.99
CA ASP A 102 6.09 -15.22 -15.65
C ASP A 102 5.71 -15.57 -14.20
N ARG A 103 6.67 -15.43 -13.28
CA ARG A 103 6.48 -15.73 -11.86
C ARG A 103 6.23 -14.47 -11.07
N MET A 104 5.19 -14.47 -10.25
CA MET A 104 4.85 -13.36 -9.36
C MET A 104 5.92 -13.15 -8.30
N ILE A 105 6.50 -11.94 -8.27
CA ILE A 105 7.41 -11.46 -7.22
C ILE A 105 6.60 -10.78 -6.12
N LEU A 106 5.70 -9.88 -6.52
CA LEU A 106 4.89 -9.03 -5.65
C LEU A 106 3.63 -8.59 -6.41
N GLU A 107 2.47 -8.61 -5.75
CA GLU A 107 1.20 -8.21 -6.35
C GLU A 107 0.27 -7.59 -5.29
N ILE A 108 -0.46 -6.54 -5.65
CA ILE A 108 -1.54 -5.99 -4.81
C ILE A 108 -2.80 -6.85 -4.98
N CYS A 109 -3.45 -7.19 -3.88
CA CYS A 109 -4.72 -7.92 -3.89
C CYS A 109 -5.74 -7.23 -2.97
N GLU A 110 -6.97 -7.74 -2.94
CA GLU A 110 -8.00 -7.18 -2.06
C GLU A 110 -7.55 -7.23 -0.60
N ASN A 111 -7.58 -6.06 0.06
CA ASN A 111 -7.21 -5.88 1.45
C ASN A 111 -5.78 -6.36 1.78
N GLY A 112 -4.83 -6.16 0.84
CA GLY A 112 -3.44 -6.55 1.10
C GLY A 112 -2.58 -6.69 -0.14
N PHE A 113 -1.57 -7.56 -0.04
CA PHE A 113 -0.67 -7.87 -1.15
C PHE A 113 -0.07 -9.28 -0.99
N HIS A 114 0.26 -9.91 -2.11
CA HIS A 114 0.93 -11.20 -2.17
C HIS A 114 2.44 -11.03 -2.28
N VAL A 115 3.15 -11.83 -1.48
CA VAL A 115 4.61 -11.99 -1.51
C VAL A 115 4.94 -13.45 -1.83
N ALA A 116 6.12 -13.70 -2.37
CA ALA A 116 6.57 -15.01 -2.80
C ALA A 116 7.90 -15.43 -2.19
N TYR A 117 8.03 -16.74 -2.01
CA TYR A 117 9.30 -17.39 -1.72
C TYR A 117 9.53 -18.55 -2.67
N ASN A 118 10.66 -18.55 -3.38
CA ASN A 118 11.04 -19.65 -4.24
C ASN A 118 12.57 -19.66 -4.39
N VAL A 119 13.15 -20.85 -4.28
CA VAL A 119 14.60 -21.08 -4.38
C VAL A 119 14.83 -22.15 -5.44
N ASP A 120 14.92 -21.71 -6.70
CA ASP A 120 15.26 -22.56 -7.83
C ASP A 120 16.68 -22.21 -8.34
N ASN A 121 17.34 -23.14 -9.06
CA ASN A 121 18.75 -23.02 -9.51
C ASN A 121 19.11 -21.77 -10.34
N SER A 122 18.15 -20.91 -10.71
CA SER A 122 18.38 -19.73 -11.57
C SER A 122 17.45 -18.55 -11.28
N LEU A 123 16.59 -18.65 -10.26
CA LEU A 123 15.65 -17.60 -9.88
C LEU A 123 15.36 -17.73 -8.39
N TYR A 124 15.54 -16.62 -7.67
CA TYR A 124 15.27 -16.55 -6.26
C TYR A 124 14.23 -15.47 -5.99
N LEU A 125 13.06 -15.90 -5.53
CA LEU A 125 12.01 -15.01 -5.05
C LEU A 125 12.17 -14.94 -3.52
N TYR A 126 12.54 -13.77 -3.04
CA TYR A 126 12.82 -13.48 -1.63
C TYR A 126 11.99 -12.30 -1.17
N THR A 127 10.73 -12.18 -1.55
CA THR A 127 9.81 -11.24 -0.90
C THR A 127 9.18 -11.86 0.36
N ASN A 128 9.39 -13.16 0.59
CA ASN A 128 8.91 -13.89 1.77
C ASN A 128 9.97 -14.85 2.36
N GLU A 129 11.26 -14.51 2.24
CA GLU A 129 12.36 -15.32 2.82
C GLU A 129 12.16 -15.53 4.34
N PRO A 130 12.30 -16.78 4.86
CA PRO A 130 12.11 -17.07 6.27
C PRO A 130 13.03 -16.21 7.15
N ASP A 131 12.48 -15.67 8.24
CA ASP A 131 13.17 -14.84 9.24
C ASP A 131 13.76 -13.51 8.70
N MET A 132 13.52 -13.19 7.43
CA MET A 132 13.89 -11.91 6.85
C MET A 132 12.80 -10.87 7.11
N LYS A 133 13.19 -9.69 7.57
CA LYS A 133 12.29 -8.55 7.74
C LYS A 133 12.21 -7.72 6.47
N TYR A 134 11.00 -7.30 6.13
CA TYR A 134 10.71 -6.41 5.01
C TYR A 134 9.98 -5.18 5.51
N HIS A 135 10.22 -4.05 4.87
CA HIS A 135 9.51 -2.81 5.10
C HIS A 135 8.68 -2.48 3.87
N TYR A 136 7.50 -1.90 4.08
CA TYR A 136 6.66 -1.48 2.98
C TYR A 136 6.08 -0.09 3.18
N ILE A 137 5.82 0.57 2.05
CA ILE A 137 5.05 1.79 1.92
C ILE A 137 3.87 1.47 1.02
N ALA A 138 2.65 1.63 1.51
CA ALA A 138 1.42 1.40 0.79
C ALA A 138 0.63 2.69 0.66
N LEU A 139 0.12 2.99 -0.52
CA LEU A 139 -0.79 4.12 -0.73
C LEU A 139 -2.23 3.66 -0.61
N ARG A 140 -3.00 4.32 0.26
CA ARG A 140 -4.43 4.04 0.46
C ARG A 140 -5.27 4.39 -0.77
#